data_AF-A0A651DXW1-F1
#
_entry.id   AF-A0A651DXW1-F1
#
_cell.length_a   1.000
_cell.length_b   1.000
_cell.length_c   1.000
_cell.angle_alpha   90.00
_cell.angle_beta   90.00
_cell.angle_gamma   90.00
#
_symmetry.space_group_name_H-M   'P 1'
#
loop_
_entity.id
_entity.type
_entity.pdbx_description
1 polymer ?
#
loop_
_entity_poly.entity_id
_entity_poly.type
_entity_poly.pdbx_seq_one_letter_code
_entity_poly.pdbx_strand_id
1 'polypeptide(L)'
;MGIGGAVGETRITGVALGGGAAVAGERFRGVGIGGAAVVSGGSFSGVGLSGLANVSGTDASGIHLSGLATVAGENLTGVAASGLATIAGEDMRGVHSAGLSLTAGASMTGVGAGGLVAIAGDDMRGVHAASLALIAGDEMTGVGASGLATIAGGTMRGAHAAGLAVVGGEGIEGITVAGLGVVTGADLRGLTAAGFGVVAGGGIHGVTLGGITVEAAERVQWLTLAGYRVRAGSARGATGAVWVDVPDLKGVSVAGYHRTEVQSGLSIGIFNQTRELNGVQIGLLNRVDANPAPFRILPLINARFR
;
A
#
# COMPACT_ATOMS: atom_id res chain seq x y z
N MET A 1 23.77 40.44 15.49
CA MET A 1 23.15 40.57 14.16
C MET A 1 24.31 40.57 13.16
N GLY A 2 24.72 39.40 12.69
CA GLY A 2 25.83 39.27 11.74
C GLY A 2 25.27 39.17 10.34
N ILE A 3 25.55 40.17 9.49
CA ILE A 3 25.30 40.12 8.05
C ILE A 3 26.65 39.74 7.45
N GLY A 4 26.94 38.43 7.40
CA GLY A 4 28.22 37.90 6.96
C GLY A 4 28.12 37.31 5.55
N GLY A 5 28.95 37.82 4.64
CA GLY A 5 29.10 37.29 3.28
C GLY A 5 29.74 35.91 3.26
N ALA A 6 28.92 34.88 3.42
CA ALA A 6 28.80 33.77 2.48
C ALA A 6 30.07 33.08 1.91
N VAL A 7 31.17 32.91 2.65
CA VAL A 7 32.11 31.78 2.45
C VAL A 7 32.87 31.48 3.76
N GLY A 8 32.67 30.30 4.36
CA GLY A 8 33.67 29.70 5.26
C GLY A 8 33.57 29.94 6.76
N GLU A 9 32.42 30.36 7.30
CA GLU A 9 32.27 30.46 8.77
C GLU A 9 31.99 29.09 9.41
N THR A 10 32.64 28.79 10.53
CA THR A 10 32.47 27.52 11.27
C THR A 10 31.03 27.35 11.76
N ARG A 11 30.37 28.44 12.21
CA ARG A 11 28.97 28.43 12.65
C ARG A 11 28.28 29.73 12.28
N ILE A 12 27.09 29.64 11.68
CA ILE A 12 26.25 30.79 11.36
C ILE A 12 25.06 30.82 12.32
N THR A 13 24.80 31.97 12.94
CA THR A 13 23.58 32.23 13.71
C THR A 13 22.98 33.58 13.32
N GLY A 14 21.82 33.57 12.64
CA GLY A 14 21.17 34.78 12.14
C GLY A 14 20.80 34.67 10.67
N VAL A 15 21.10 35.71 9.89
CA VAL A 15 20.78 35.78 8.46
C VAL A 15 22.07 35.70 7.65
N ALA A 16 22.19 34.72 6.76
CA ALA A 16 23.27 34.65 5.79
C ALA A 16 22.71 34.79 4.37
N LEU A 17 23.26 35.75 3.63
CA LEU A 17 22.90 36.09 2.26
C LEU A 17 24.12 35.85 1.37
N GLY A 18 24.03 34.87 0.47
CA GLY A 18 25.08 34.56 -0.49
C GLY A 18 24.59 34.72 -1.92
N GLY A 19 25.22 35.61 -2.70
CA GLY A 19 24.93 35.73 -4.13
C GLY A 19 25.18 34.41 -4.89
N GLY A 20 26.16 33.63 -4.43
CA GLY A 20 26.42 32.25 -4.86
C GLY A 20 25.91 31.25 -3.83
N ALA A 21 26.66 31.00 -2.76
CA ALA A 21 26.27 30.03 -1.75
C ALA A 21 26.40 30.58 -0.33
N ALA A 22 25.44 30.31 0.55
CA ALA A 22 25.59 30.56 1.98
C ALA A 22 26.11 29.27 2.65
N VAL A 23 27.35 29.29 3.17
CA VAL A 23 28.04 28.07 3.66
C VAL A 23 28.44 28.21 5.13
N ALA A 24 28.04 27.26 5.97
CA ALA A 24 28.50 27.08 7.35
C ALA A 24 29.23 25.75 7.52
N GLY A 25 30.39 25.74 8.19
CA GLY A 25 31.22 24.55 8.38
C GLY A 25 30.63 23.48 9.31
N GLU A 26 29.95 23.86 10.38
CA GLU A 26 29.42 22.94 11.39
C GLU A 26 27.92 23.11 11.63
N ARG A 27 27.45 24.34 11.83
CA ARG A 27 26.04 24.56 12.17
C ARG A 27 25.53 25.85 11.56
N PHE A 28 24.35 25.75 10.96
CA PHE A 28 23.61 26.88 10.44
C PHE A 28 22.32 27.04 11.24
N ARG A 29 22.14 28.16 11.94
CA ARG A 29 20.90 28.47 12.67
C ARG A 29 20.33 29.81 12.23
N GLY A 30 19.19 29.80 11.57
CA GLY A 30 18.49 31.01 11.14
C GLY A 30 18.10 30.99 9.67
N VAL A 31 18.26 32.10 8.96
CA VAL A 31 17.79 32.26 7.58
C VAL A 31 18.98 32.26 6.62
N GLY A 32 19.06 31.27 5.75
CA GLY A 32 20.03 31.19 4.67
C GLY A 32 19.36 31.44 3.33
N ILE A 33 19.84 32.42 2.58
CA ILE A 33 19.40 32.69 1.22
C ILE A 33 20.63 32.62 0.32
N GLY A 34 20.69 31.62 -0.55
CA GLY A 34 21.78 31.39 -1.49
C GLY A 34 21.28 31.42 -2.93
N GLY A 35 21.92 32.20 -3.81
CA GLY A 35 21.55 32.20 -5.24
C GLY A 35 21.65 30.81 -5.87
N ALA A 36 22.71 30.07 -5.55
CA ALA A 36 22.94 28.68 -5.92
C ALA A 36 22.60 27.73 -4.77
N ALA A 37 23.22 27.89 -3.59
CA ALA A 37 23.09 26.89 -2.53
C ALA A 37 23.10 27.45 -1.11
N VAL A 38 22.49 26.72 -0.19
CA VAL A 38 22.66 26.91 1.25
C VAL A 38 23.21 25.61 1.82
N VAL A 39 24.40 25.66 2.42
CA VAL A 39 25.14 24.47 2.85
C VAL A 39 25.52 24.58 4.33
N SER A 40 25.25 23.54 5.10
CA SER A 40 25.77 23.35 6.45
C SER A 40 26.52 22.02 6.53
N GLY A 41 27.79 22.04 6.94
CA GLY A 41 28.57 20.81 7.12
C GLY A 41 28.11 19.94 8.31
N GLY A 42 27.26 20.46 9.19
CA GLY A 42 26.51 19.69 10.17
C GLY A 42 25.04 20.08 10.14
N SER A 43 24.47 20.52 11.27
CA SER A 43 23.01 20.71 11.39
C SER A 43 22.54 22.06 10.83
N PHE A 44 21.50 22.06 10.01
CA PHE A 44 20.78 23.25 9.57
C PHE A 44 19.46 23.39 10.31
N SER A 45 19.23 24.49 11.02
CA SER A 45 17.96 24.79 11.69
C SER A 45 17.46 26.19 11.34
N GLY A 46 16.33 26.27 10.62
CA GLY A 46 15.67 27.53 10.28
C GLY A 46 15.10 27.52 8.87
N VAL A 47 15.42 28.53 8.07
CA VAL A 47 14.87 28.71 6.71
C VAL A 47 16.01 28.70 5.69
N GLY A 48 16.03 27.70 4.81
CA GLY A 48 16.96 27.60 3.70
C GLY A 48 16.26 27.86 2.37
N LEU A 49 16.62 28.94 1.70
CA LEU A 49 16.13 29.28 0.36
C LEU A 49 17.30 29.25 -0.62
N SER A 50 17.23 28.37 -1.61
CA SER A 50 18.28 28.26 -2.63
C SER A 50 17.75 28.10 -4.05
N GLY A 51 18.47 28.64 -5.03
CA GLY A 51 18.16 28.44 -6.44
C GLY A 51 18.45 27.01 -6.92
N LEU A 52 19.45 26.32 -6.36
CA LEU A 52 19.79 24.94 -6.70
C LEU A 52 19.56 24.01 -5.52
N ALA A 53 20.31 24.15 -4.42
CA ALA A 53 20.28 23.14 -3.37
C ALA A 53 20.43 23.64 -1.94
N ASN A 54 19.66 23.03 -1.04
CA ASN A 54 19.85 23.12 0.40
C ASN A 54 20.51 21.82 0.88
N VAL A 55 21.67 21.90 1.53
CA VAL A 55 22.43 20.72 1.97
C VAL A 55 22.78 20.84 3.45
N SER A 56 22.47 19.82 4.23
CA SER A 56 22.91 19.65 5.61
C SER A 56 23.67 18.33 5.75
N GLY A 57 24.84 18.36 6.39
CA GLY A 57 25.65 17.17 6.63
C GLY A 57 25.05 16.21 7.66
N THR A 58 24.10 16.67 8.48
CA THR A 58 23.39 15.88 9.50
C THR A 58 21.89 16.19 9.39
N ASP A 59 21.32 16.85 10.42
CA ASP A 59 19.90 17.21 10.46
C ASP A 59 19.58 18.54 9.76
N ALA A 60 18.55 18.52 8.92
CA ALA A 60 17.89 19.69 8.35
C ALA A 60 16.52 19.90 9.02
N SER A 61 16.37 20.97 9.79
CA SER A 61 15.13 21.30 10.49
C SER A 61 14.59 22.68 10.10
N GLY A 62 13.30 22.75 9.79
CA GLY A 62 12.59 24.00 9.51
C GLY A 62 11.99 24.02 8.11
N ILE A 63 12.25 25.09 7.34
CA ILE A 63 11.69 25.28 5.99
C ILE A 63 12.82 25.28 4.98
N HIS A 64 12.79 24.34 4.04
CA HIS A 64 13.81 24.18 3.01
C HIS A 64 13.17 24.25 1.63
N LEU A 65 13.37 25.35 0.92
CA LEU A 65 12.92 25.53 -0.46
C LEU A 65 14.14 25.59 -1.37
N SER A 66 14.22 24.68 -2.34
CA SER A 66 15.35 24.57 -3.26
C SER A 66 14.87 24.32 -4.69
N GLY A 67 15.48 24.99 -5.67
CA GLY A 67 15.09 24.79 -7.06
C GLY A 67 15.35 23.39 -7.60
N LEU A 68 16.39 22.69 -7.15
CA LEU A 68 16.68 21.31 -7.55
C LEU A 68 16.52 20.33 -6.40
N ALA A 69 17.27 20.50 -5.31
CA ALA A 69 17.33 19.47 -4.28
C ALA A 69 17.50 19.97 -2.85
N THR A 70 16.81 19.32 -1.92
CA THR A 70 17.09 19.43 -0.49
C THR A 70 17.65 18.10 0.00
N VAL A 71 18.80 18.14 0.65
CA VAL A 71 19.53 16.95 1.12
C VAL A 71 19.89 17.12 2.60
N ALA A 72 19.50 16.16 3.42
CA ALA A 72 19.95 16.00 4.81
C ALA A 72 20.73 14.69 4.94
N GLY A 73 21.91 14.74 5.57
CA GLY A 73 22.74 13.55 5.80
C GLY A 73 22.09 12.55 6.76
N GLU A 74 21.28 13.03 7.70
CA GLU A 74 20.54 12.22 8.67
C GLU A 74 19.05 12.55 8.53
N ASN A 75 18.49 13.39 9.41
CA ASN A 75 17.05 13.64 9.46
C ASN A 75 16.66 14.95 8.78
N LEU A 76 15.49 14.93 8.13
CA LEU A 76 14.85 16.13 7.60
C LEU A 76 13.49 16.32 8.30
N THR A 77 13.36 17.40 9.09
CA THR A 77 12.17 17.69 9.89
C THR A 77 11.58 19.06 9.59
N GLY A 78 10.32 19.12 9.17
CA GLY A 78 9.61 20.37 8.91
C GLY A 78 8.98 20.38 7.53
N VAL A 79 9.20 21.44 6.76
CA VAL A 79 8.68 21.60 5.40
C VAL A 79 9.83 21.62 4.41
N ALA A 80 9.82 20.72 3.44
CA ALA A 80 10.75 20.77 2.32
C ALA A 80 10.01 20.73 0.99
N ALA A 81 10.43 21.60 0.06
CA ALA A 81 9.94 21.59 -1.31
C ALA A 81 11.11 21.72 -2.28
N SER A 82 11.22 20.77 -3.21
CA SER A 82 12.34 20.68 -4.16
C SER A 82 11.85 20.46 -5.59
N GLY A 83 12.47 21.09 -6.58
CA GLY A 83 12.07 20.89 -7.98
C GLY A 83 12.34 19.47 -8.50
N LEU A 84 13.39 18.80 -8.01
CA LEU A 84 13.71 17.42 -8.37
C LEU A 84 13.58 16.48 -7.16
N ALA A 85 14.42 16.64 -6.14
CA ALA A 85 14.55 15.61 -5.10
C ALA A 85 14.60 16.18 -3.69
N THR A 86 13.94 15.52 -2.75
CA THR A 86 14.14 15.72 -1.32
C THR A 86 14.61 14.42 -0.70
N ILE A 87 15.80 14.45 -0.09
CA ILE A 87 16.52 13.27 0.36
C ILE A 87 16.91 13.46 1.83
N ALA A 88 16.65 12.43 2.64
CA ALA A 88 17.17 12.30 4.00
C ALA A 88 17.88 10.95 4.14
N GLY A 89 19.06 10.93 4.76
CA GLY A 89 19.81 9.69 5.00
C GLY A 89 19.12 8.75 5.98
N GLU A 90 18.32 9.29 6.89
CA GLU A 90 17.50 8.53 7.85
C GLU A 90 16.03 8.92 7.67
N ASP A 91 15.48 9.76 8.54
CA ASP A 91 14.05 10.03 8.59
C ASP A 91 13.64 11.34 7.92
N MET A 92 12.47 11.33 7.27
CA MET A 92 11.74 12.52 6.86
C MET A 92 10.48 12.70 7.70
N ARG A 93 10.37 13.81 8.45
CA ARG A 93 9.22 14.13 9.29
C ARG A 93 8.60 15.48 8.90
N GLY A 94 7.30 15.53 8.61
CA GLY A 94 6.59 16.78 8.30
C GLY A 94 5.94 16.78 6.91
N VAL A 95 6.11 17.85 6.14
CA VAL A 95 5.48 18.04 4.82
C VAL A 95 6.55 18.17 3.75
N HIS A 96 6.64 17.19 2.85
CA HIS A 96 7.69 17.14 1.84
C HIS A 96 7.10 17.04 0.44
N SER A 97 7.65 17.81 -0.49
CA SER A 97 7.29 17.73 -1.90
C SER A 97 8.53 17.78 -2.79
N ALA A 98 8.56 16.91 -3.80
CA ALA A 98 9.65 16.85 -4.75
C ALA A 98 9.11 16.55 -6.15
N GLY A 99 9.58 17.26 -7.17
CA GLY A 99 9.07 17.06 -8.54
C GLY A 99 9.42 15.71 -9.17
N LEU A 100 10.44 15.01 -8.66
CA LEU A 100 10.81 13.66 -9.08
C LEU A 100 10.66 12.66 -7.94
N SER A 101 11.38 12.85 -6.83
CA SER A 101 11.49 11.82 -5.79
C SER A 101 11.58 12.36 -4.36
N LEU A 102 10.85 11.71 -3.47
CA LEU A 102 11.11 11.73 -2.03
C LEU A 102 11.86 10.46 -1.65
N THR A 103 12.98 10.57 -0.95
CA THR A 103 13.76 9.40 -0.51
C THR A 103 14.26 9.54 0.92
N ALA A 104 13.77 8.69 1.82
CA ALA A 104 14.25 8.54 3.19
C ALA A 104 14.97 7.20 3.32
N GLY A 105 16.16 7.19 3.90
CA GLY A 105 16.90 5.95 4.14
C GLY A 105 16.26 5.05 5.20
N ALA A 106 15.50 5.63 6.13
CA ALA A 106 14.71 4.92 7.13
C ALA A 106 13.21 5.21 6.95
N SER A 107 12.63 6.15 7.70
CA SER A 107 11.18 6.34 7.71
C SER A 107 10.70 7.69 7.14
N MET A 108 9.53 7.69 6.53
CA MET A 108 8.78 8.89 6.14
C MET A 108 7.54 9.05 7.00
N THR A 109 7.43 10.12 7.79
CA THR A 109 6.25 10.41 8.62
C THR A 109 5.66 11.78 8.30
N GLY A 110 4.38 11.83 7.95
CA GLY A 110 3.64 13.08 7.71
C GLY A 110 2.96 13.10 6.34
N VAL A 111 3.18 14.16 5.56
CA VAL A 111 2.60 14.33 4.23
C VAL A 111 3.71 14.37 3.18
N GLY A 112 3.67 13.47 2.21
CA GLY A 112 4.65 13.39 1.13
C GLY A 112 4.00 13.45 -0.26
N ALA A 113 4.48 14.33 -1.12
CA ALA A 113 4.11 14.36 -2.54
C ALA A 113 5.37 14.19 -3.41
N GLY A 114 5.65 12.97 -3.85
CA GLY A 114 6.72 12.67 -4.79
C GLY A 114 6.19 12.72 -6.22
N GLY A 115 6.80 13.49 -7.12
CA GLY A 115 6.30 13.65 -8.47
C GLY A 115 6.20 12.32 -9.21
N LEU A 116 7.26 11.50 -9.19
CA LEU A 116 7.23 10.12 -9.69
C LEU A 116 7.20 9.08 -8.57
N VAL A 117 8.06 9.23 -7.56
CA VAL A 117 8.23 8.20 -6.52
C VAL A 117 8.39 8.78 -5.13
N ALA A 118 7.90 8.06 -4.12
CA ALA A 118 8.31 8.24 -2.72
C ALA A 118 8.81 6.91 -2.16
N ILE A 119 10.00 6.92 -1.57
CA ILE A 119 10.70 5.74 -1.06
C ILE A 119 11.08 5.96 0.41
N ALA A 120 10.69 5.04 1.27
CA ALA A 120 11.19 4.88 2.63
C ALA A 120 11.88 3.52 2.76
N GLY A 121 13.08 3.48 3.33
CA GLY A 121 13.81 2.23 3.55
C GLY A 121 13.13 1.29 4.54
N ASP A 122 12.42 1.85 5.51
CA ASP A 122 11.64 1.12 6.52
C ASP A 122 10.15 1.50 6.37
N ASP A 123 9.70 2.49 7.13
CA ASP A 123 8.27 2.78 7.30
C ASP A 123 7.80 4.05 6.59
N MET A 124 6.60 3.99 6.03
CA MET A 124 5.90 5.14 5.48
C MET A 124 4.60 5.38 6.25
N ARG A 125 4.56 6.43 7.08
CA ARG A 125 3.43 6.80 7.94
C ARG A 125 2.80 8.13 7.53
N GLY A 126 1.47 8.19 7.41
CA GLY A 126 0.72 9.41 7.09
C GLY A 126 0.10 9.40 5.70
N VAL A 127 0.17 10.51 4.96
CA VAL A 127 -0.46 10.66 3.63
C VAL A 127 0.61 10.84 2.58
N HIS A 128 0.74 9.86 1.69
CA HIS A 128 1.76 9.90 0.64
C HIS A 128 1.13 9.70 -0.73
N ALA A 129 1.59 10.47 -1.70
CA ALA A 129 1.14 10.37 -3.08
C ALA A 129 2.30 10.44 -4.06
N ALA A 130 2.25 9.62 -5.10
CA ALA A 130 3.21 9.66 -6.19
C ALA A 130 2.61 9.23 -7.54
N SER A 131 3.07 9.78 -8.66
CA SER A 131 2.47 9.40 -9.95
C SER A 131 2.86 8.01 -10.43
N LEU A 132 4.01 7.46 -10.03
CA LEU A 132 4.40 6.08 -10.35
C LEU A 132 4.27 5.19 -9.13
N ALA A 133 5.05 5.44 -8.07
CA ALA A 133 5.13 4.46 -6.99
C ALA A 133 5.32 5.05 -5.59
N LEU A 134 4.72 4.37 -4.62
CA LEU A 134 5.03 4.48 -3.21
C LEU A 134 5.69 3.18 -2.76
N ILE A 135 6.85 3.27 -2.13
CA ILE A 135 7.64 2.11 -1.71
C ILE A 135 8.06 2.30 -0.25
N ALA A 136 7.67 1.36 0.60
CA ALA A 136 8.15 1.20 1.97
C ALA A 136 8.83 -0.17 2.11
N GLY A 137 10.00 -0.24 2.73
CA GLY A 137 10.70 -1.50 2.93
C GLY A 137 10.04 -2.42 3.96
N ASP A 138 9.32 -1.85 4.93
CA ASP A 138 8.61 -2.59 5.98
C ASP A 138 7.13 -2.18 6.05
N GLU A 139 6.75 -1.20 6.87
CA GLU A 139 5.34 -0.88 7.10
C GLU A 139 4.86 0.34 6.30
N MET A 140 3.63 0.28 5.78
CA MET A 140 2.94 1.46 5.26
C MET A 140 1.64 1.71 6.03
N THR A 141 1.60 2.76 6.85
CA THR A 141 0.43 3.11 7.68
C THR A 141 -0.15 4.47 7.30
N GLY A 142 -1.41 4.51 6.87
CA GLY A 142 -2.14 5.74 6.59
C GLY A 142 -2.83 5.72 5.23
N VAL A 143 -2.58 6.73 4.40
CA VAL A 143 -3.18 6.86 3.06
C VAL A 143 -2.09 6.91 2.01
N GLY A 144 -2.08 5.93 1.11
CA GLY A 144 -1.17 5.87 -0.03
C GLY A 144 -1.93 5.94 -1.35
N ALA A 145 -1.53 6.84 -2.24
CA ALA A 145 -2.06 6.90 -3.60
C ALA A 145 -0.93 6.91 -4.64
N SER A 146 -0.95 5.94 -5.56
CA SER A 146 0.04 5.83 -6.63
C SER A 146 -0.59 5.61 -8.01
N GLY A 147 0.05 6.07 -9.08
CA GLY A 147 -0.46 5.80 -10.43
C GLY A 147 -0.13 4.41 -10.96
N LEU A 148 0.99 3.80 -10.57
CA LEU A 148 1.31 2.40 -10.91
C LEU A 148 1.21 1.50 -9.69
N ALA A 149 2.08 1.66 -8.69
CA ALA A 149 2.24 0.67 -7.64
C ALA A 149 2.40 1.26 -6.24
N THR A 150 1.71 0.68 -5.26
CA THR A 150 1.95 0.90 -3.83
C THR A 150 2.48 -0.40 -3.24
N ILE A 151 3.71 -0.36 -2.73
CA ILE A 151 4.47 -1.54 -2.31
C ILE A 151 4.94 -1.34 -0.87
N ALA A 152 4.64 -2.29 0.00
CA ALA A 152 5.26 -2.44 1.31
C ALA A 152 5.88 -3.83 1.44
N GLY A 153 7.13 -3.91 1.90
CA GLY A 153 7.80 -5.20 2.14
C GLY A 153 7.15 -5.99 3.30
N GLY A 154 6.55 -5.30 4.26
CA GLY A 154 5.83 -5.86 5.40
C GLY A 154 4.33 -5.64 5.30
N THR A 155 3.76 -4.96 6.30
CA THR A 155 2.31 -4.79 6.45
C THR A 155 1.81 -3.43 5.96
N MET A 156 0.67 -3.41 5.27
CA MET A 156 -0.01 -2.18 4.89
C MET A 156 -1.26 -1.97 5.75
N ARG A 157 -1.37 -0.83 6.41
CA ARG A 157 -2.52 -0.43 7.24
C ARG A 157 -3.13 0.87 6.73
N GLY A 158 -4.46 0.92 6.58
CA GLY A 158 -5.19 2.13 6.20
C GLY A 158 -5.81 2.06 4.80
N ALA A 159 -5.66 3.11 3.99
CA ALA A 159 -6.29 3.23 2.68
C ALA A 159 -5.24 3.36 1.56
N HIS A 160 -5.16 2.36 0.69
CA HIS A 160 -4.14 2.30 -0.36
C HIS A 160 -4.77 2.17 -1.74
N ALA A 161 -4.35 3.00 -2.68
CA ALA A 161 -4.85 2.99 -4.05
C ALA A 161 -3.69 3.01 -5.06
N ALA A 162 -3.77 2.13 -6.05
CA ALA A 162 -2.80 2.08 -7.14
C ALA A 162 -3.46 1.83 -8.49
N GLY A 163 -3.00 2.48 -9.56
CA GLY A 163 -3.55 2.26 -10.90
C GLY A 163 -3.25 0.87 -11.47
N LEU A 164 -2.15 0.23 -11.08
CA LEU A 164 -1.83 -1.14 -11.47
C LEU A 164 -1.96 -2.09 -10.28
N ALA A 165 -1.12 -1.95 -9.25
CA ALA A 165 -1.02 -2.95 -8.20
C ALA A 165 -0.78 -2.40 -6.80
N VAL A 166 -1.42 -3.02 -5.82
CA VAL A 166 -1.11 -2.82 -4.40
C VAL A 166 -0.52 -4.13 -3.85
N VAL A 167 0.69 -4.07 -3.30
CA VAL A 167 1.46 -5.25 -2.87
C VAL A 167 1.95 -5.08 -1.44
N GLY A 168 1.57 -6.01 -0.55
CA GLY A 168 2.05 -6.06 0.84
C GLY A 168 2.67 -7.41 1.16
N GLY A 169 3.94 -7.46 1.57
CA GLY A 169 4.63 -8.74 1.78
C GLY A 169 4.03 -9.60 2.90
N GLU A 170 3.63 -9.01 4.01
CA GLU A 170 3.12 -9.75 5.18
C GLU A 170 1.62 -9.58 5.43
N GLY A 171 0.99 -8.53 4.92
CA GLY A 171 -0.45 -8.37 5.05
C GLY A 171 -0.96 -7.01 4.61
N ILE A 172 -2.28 -6.93 4.40
CA ILE A 172 -2.97 -5.68 4.09
C ILE A 172 -4.21 -5.59 4.98
N GLU A 173 -4.33 -4.48 5.71
CA GLU A 173 -5.43 -4.19 6.63
C GLU A 173 -6.05 -2.82 6.32
N GLY A 174 -7.32 -2.80 5.90
CA GLY A 174 -8.08 -1.58 5.67
C GLY A 174 -8.78 -1.57 4.32
N ILE A 175 -8.66 -0.47 3.57
CA ILE A 175 -9.30 -0.27 2.27
C ILE A 175 -8.22 -0.31 1.20
N THR A 176 -8.40 -1.15 0.17
CA THR A 176 -7.43 -1.27 -0.90
C THR A 176 -8.10 -1.34 -2.26
N VAL A 177 -7.63 -0.49 -3.18
CA VAL A 177 -8.14 -0.44 -4.56
C VAL A 177 -6.97 -0.52 -5.53
N ALA A 178 -7.00 -1.50 -6.43
CA ALA A 178 -6.02 -1.61 -7.51
C ALA A 178 -6.69 -1.75 -8.87
N GLY A 179 -6.16 -1.08 -9.90
CA GLY A 179 -6.70 -1.21 -11.25
C GLY A 179 -6.51 -2.62 -11.83
N LEU A 180 -5.41 -3.31 -11.52
CA LEU A 180 -5.18 -4.69 -11.92
C LEU A 180 -5.25 -5.64 -10.72
N GLY A 181 -4.34 -5.53 -9.76
CA GLY A 181 -4.14 -6.58 -8.77
C GLY A 181 -3.88 -6.10 -7.35
N VAL A 182 -4.47 -6.78 -6.37
CA VAL A 182 -4.05 -6.69 -4.97
C VAL A 182 -3.41 -8.00 -4.57
N VAL A 183 -2.17 -7.95 -4.08
CA VAL A 183 -1.37 -9.14 -3.75
C VAL A 183 -0.79 -9.01 -2.35
N THR A 184 -0.92 -10.07 -1.54
CA THR A 184 -0.18 -10.17 -0.28
C THR A 184 0.36 -11.57 -0.02
N GLY A 185 1.49 -11.65 0.67
CA GLY A 185 2.09 -12.92 1.09
C GLY A 185 1.38 -13.58 2.27
N ALA A 186 0.59 -12.85 3.06
CA ALA A 186 -0.19 -13.42 4.17
C ALA A 186 -1.66 -13.00 4.15
N ASP A 187 -2.16 -12.27 5.14
CA ASP A 187 -3.60 -12.01 5.31
C ASP A 187 -4.04 -10.69 4.65
N LEU A 188 -5.20 -10.72 3.99
CA LEU A 188 -5.97 -9.52 3.62
C LEU A 188 -7.13 -9.32 4.58
N ARG A 189 -7.25 -8.15 5.19
CA ARG A 189 -8.35 -7.80 6.12
C ARG A 189 -8.97 -6.47 5.73
N GLY A 190 -10.29 -6.44 5.49
CA GLY A 190 -11.03 -5.21 5.21
C GLY A 190 -11.74 -5.20 3.85
N LEU A 191 -11.70 -4.05 3.17
CA LEU A 191 -12.40 -3.80 1.90
C LEU A 191 -11.39 -3.79 0.75
N THR A 192 -11.49 -4.75 -0.16
CA THR A 192 -10.54 -4.89 -1.27
C THR A 192 -11.26 -4.93 -2.61
N ALA A 193 -10.80 -4.13 -3.57
CA ALA A 193 -11.27 -4.17 -4.94
C ALA A 193 -10.09 -4.19 -5.93
N ALA A 194 -10.10 -5.14 -6.86
CA ALA A 194 -9.10 -5.24 -7.92
C ALA A 194 -9.75 -5.51 -9.28
N GLY A 195 -9.34 -4.79 -10.33
CA GLY A 195 -9.94 -4.93 -11.66
C GLY A 195 -9.65 -6.28 -12.35
N PHE A 196 -8.57 -6.97 -12.00
CA PHE A 196 -8.28 -8.33 -12.47
C PHE A 196 -8.40 -9.35 -11.34
N GLY A 197 -7.63 -9.19 -10.26
CA GLY A 197 -7.71 -10.18 -9.19
C GLY A 197 -7.09 -9.81 -7.87
N VAL A 198 -7.53 -10.54 -6.85
CA VAL A 198 -7.06 -10.41 -5.47
C VAL A 198 -6.42 -11.73 -5.08
N VAL A 199 -5.16 -11.69 -4.62
CA VAL A 199 -4.39 -12.88 -4.26
C VAL A 199 -3.82 -12.71 -2.85
N ALA A 200 -4.12 -13.66 -1.97
CA ALA A 200 -3.61 -13.71 -0.61
C ALA A 200 -2.92 -15.07 -0.34
N GLY A 201 -1.66 -15.02 0.11
CA GLY A 201 -0.92 -16.21 0.56
C GLY A 201 -1.46 -16.84 1.84
N GLY A 202 -2.28 -16.12 2.60
CA GLY A 202 -2.99 -16.57 3.80
C GLY A 202 -4.51 -16.53 3.63
N GLY A 203 -5.19 -15.83 4.53
CA GLY A 203 -6.65 -15.66 4.51
C GLY A 203 -7.12 -14.29 4.02
N ILE A 204 -8.30 -14.24 3.43
CA ILE A 204 -9.04 -13.02 3.14
C ILE A 204 -10.20 -12.90 4.14
N HIS A 205 -10.24 -11.80 4.89
CA HIS A 205 -11.29 -11.51 5.86
C HIS A 205 -11.90 -10.13 5.59
N GLY A 206 -13.07 -10.11 4.95
CA GLY A 206 -13.82 -8.88 4.71
C GLY A 206 -14.57 -8.89 3.39
N VAL A 207 -14.76 -7.72 2.80
CA VAL A 207 -15.48 -7.60 1.52
C VAL A 207 -14.47 -7.50 0.40
N THR A 208 -14.46 -8.46 -0.50
CA THR A 208 -13.51 -8.54 -1.61
C THR A 208 -14.22 -8.63 -2.95
N LEU A 209 -13.81 -7.78 -3.88
CA LEU A 209 -14.27 -7.74 -5.27
C LEU A 209 -13.07 -7.93 -6.21
N GLY A 210 -13.00 -9.07 -6.90
CA GLY A 210 -12.03 -9.31 -7.97
C GLY A 210 -12.72 -9.28 -9.33
N GLY A 211 -12.20 -8.54 -10.32
CA GLY A 211 -12.83 -8.49 -11.64
C GLY A 211 -12.86 -9.84 -12.35
N ILE A 212 -11.84 -10.68 -12.16
CA ILE A 212 -11.75 -12.03 -12.74
C ILE A 212 -11.56 -13.07 -11.64
N THR A 213 -10.57 -12.92 -10.77
CA THR A 213 -10.23 -13.95 -9.78
C THR A 213 -10.10 -13.42 -8.36
N VAL A 214 -10.47 -14.24 -7.38
CA VAL A 214 -10.09 -14.05 -5.98
C VAL A 214 -9.51 -15.37 -5.49
N GLU A 215 -8.25 -15.33 -5.06
CA GLU A 215 -7.50 -16.51 -4.62
C GLU A 215 -6.94 -16.29 -3.20
N ALA A 216 -7.23 -17.24 -2.31
CA ALA A 216 -6.68 -17.28 -0.96
C ALA A 216 -6.11 -18.67 -0.70
N ALA A 217 -4.91 -18.80 -0.13
CA ALA A 217 -4.35 -20.11 0.15
C ALA A 217 -5.15 -20.84 1.25
N GLU A 218 -5.56 -20.11 2.30
CA GLU A 218 -6.21 -20.72 3.47
C GLU A 218 -7.72 -20.59 3.43
N ARG A 219 -8.23 -19.36 3.42
CA ARG A 219 -9.66 -19.11 3.63
C ARG A 219 -10.12 -17.78 3.08
N VAL A 220 -11.38 -17.70 2.67
CA VAL A 220 -12.11 -16.46 2.44
C VAL A 220 -13.25 -16.34 3.44
N GLN A 221 -13.45 -15.17 4.03
CA GLN A 221 -14.48 -14.91 5.03
C GLN A 221 -15.23 -13.62 4.73
N TRP A 222 -16.55 -13.64 4.98
CA TRP A 222 -17.53 -12.57 4.73
C TRP A 222 -18.10 -12.52 3.32
N LEU A 223 -17.75 -11.52 2.50
CA LEU A 223 -18.34 -11.33 1.17
C LEU A 223 -17.23 -11.37 0.14
N THR A 224 -17.26 -12.33 -0.77
CA THR A 224 -16.27 -12.46 -1.83
C THR A 224 -16.96 -12.61 -3.18
N LEU A 225 -16.74 -11.66 -4.08
CA LEU A 225 -17.24 -11.72 -5.45
C LEU A 225 -16.09 -11.71 -6.43
N ALA A 226 -16.11 -12.62 -7.40
CA ALA A 226 -15.19 -12.62 -8.53
C ALA A 226 -15.95 -12.77 -9.85
N GLY A 227 -15.51 -12.12 -10.92
CA GLY A 227 -16.18 -12.25 -12.21
C GLY A 227 -16.09 -13.65 -12.82
N TYR A 228 -15.00 -14.37 -12.59
CA TYR A 228 -14.80 -15.73 -13.12
C TYR A 228 -14.57 -16.76 -12.02
N ARG A 229 -13.57 -16.60 -11.16
CA ARG A 229 -13.14 -17.67 -10.25
C ARG A 229 -12.93 -17.20 -8.81
N VAL A 230 -13.45 -17.97 -7.85
CA VAL A 230 -13.02 -17.91 -6.44
C VAL A 230 -12.36 -19.24 -6.09
N ARG A 231 -11.14 -19.18 -5.55
CA ARG A 231 -10.40 -20.35 -5.06
C ARG A 231 -9.90 -20.11 -3.64
N ALA A 232 -10.25 -21.01 -2.73
CA ALA A 232 -9.80 -20.95 -1.34
C ALA A 232 -9.77 -22.32 -0.69
N GLY A 233 -8.92 -22.52 0.34
CA GLY A 233 -8.96 -23.74 1.16
C GLY A 233 -10.29 -23.92 1.90
N SER A 234 -10.91 -22.81 2.32
CA SER A 234 -12.26 -22.77 2.87
C SER A 234 -12.95 -21.43 2.56
N ALA A 235 -14.28 -21.41 2.49
CA ALA A 235 -15.06 -20.19 2.36
C ALA A 235 -16.12 -20.13 3.45
N ARG A 236 -16.19 -19.01 4.17
CA ARG A 236 -17.20 -18.76 5.21
C ARG A 236 -17.93 -17.45 4.97
N GLY A 237 -19.20 -17.50 4.59
CA GLY A 237 -20.01 -16.31 4.32
C GLY A 237 -20.71 -16.38 2.97
N ALA A 238 -20.72 -15.26 2.25
CA ALA A 238 -21.33 -15.09 0.94
C ALA A 238 -20.25 -15.08 -0.16
N THR A 239 -20.29 -16.06 -1.07
CA THR A 239 -19.36 -16.15 -2.20
C THR A 239 -20.12 -16.09 -3.53
N GLY A 240 -19.57 -15.40 -4.53
CA GLY A 240 -20.16 -15.29 -5.86
C GLY A 240 -19.11 -15.32 -6.97
N ALA A 241 -19.23 -16.24 -7.93
CA ALA A 241 -18.38 -16.29 -9.14
C ALA A 241 -18.94 -17.23 -10.21
N VAL A 242 -18.41 -17.21 -11.43
CA VAL A 242 -18.78 -18.26 -12.42
C VAL A 242 -18.31 -19.64 -11.96
N TRP A 243 -17.13 -19.71 -11.35
CA TRP A 243 -16.48 -20.92 -10.89
C TRP A 243 -16.04 -20.76 -9.42
N VAL A 244 -16.56 -21.60 -8.53
CA VAL A 244 -16.15 -21.64 -7.12
C VAL A 244 -15.49 -22.99 -6.86
N ASP A 245 -14.20 -22.96 -6.55
CA ASP A 245 -13.40 -24.13 -6.18
C ASP A 245 -12.93 -23.99 -4.73
N VAL A 246 -13.73 -24.53 -3.81
CA VAL A 246 -13.54 -24.38 -2.38
C VAL A 246 -13.87 -25.72 -1.69
N PRO A 247 -12.88 -26.43 -1.13
CA PRO A 247 -13.10 -27.72 -0.48
C PRO A 247 -14.11 -27.66 0.69
N ASP A 248 -13.98 -26.69 1.60
CA ASP A 248 -14.90 -26.49 2.73
C ASP A 248 -15.69 -25.18 2.55
N LEU A 249 -16.95 -25.31 2.15
CA LEU A 249 -17.84 -24.17 1.94
C LEU A 249 -18.90 -24.10 3.05
N LYS A 250 -18.92 -22.98 3.79
CA LYS A 250 -19.92 -22.70 4.83
C LYS A 250 -20.60 -21.36 4.62
N GLY A 251 -21.88 -21.36 4.25
CA GLY A 251 -22.67 -20.13 4.11
C GLY A 251 -23.54 -20.13 2.85
N VAL A 252 -23.54 -19.02 2.13
CA VAL A 252 -24.28 -18.83 0.88
C VAL A 252 -23.29 -18.71 -0.26
N SER A 253 -23.45 -19.52 -1.30
CA SER A 253 -22.59 -19.44 -2.49
C SER A 253 -23.43 -19.44 -3.76
N VAL A 254 -23.11 -18.54 -4.68
CA VAL A 254 -23.76 -18.44 -5.98
C VAL A 254 -22.71 -18.63 -7.06
N ALA A 255 -22.84 -19.68 -7.87
CA ALA A 255 -21.90 -19.92 -8.96
C ALA A 255 -22.46 -20.68 -10.14
N GLY A 256 -21.88 -20.52 -11.33
CA GLY A 256 -22.19 -21.40 -12.46
C GLY A 256 -21.81 -22.86 -12.15
N TYR A 257 -20.60 -23.04 -11.62
CA TYR A 257 -20.05 -24.33 -11.23
C TYR A 257 -19.48 -24.26 -9.82
N HIS A 258 -19.97 -25.13 -8.93
CA HIS A 258 -19.38 -25.37 -7.62
C HIS A 258 -18.61 -26.69 -7.60
N ARG A 259 -17.36 -26.64 -7.15
CA ARG A 259 -16.56 -27.81 -6.76
C ARG A 259 -16.20 -27.69 -5.29
N THR A 260 -16.78 -28.57 -4.49
CA THR A 260 -16.61 -28.59 -3.03
C THR A 260 -16.44 -30.03 -2.55
N GLU A 261 -15.81 -30.21 -1.39
CA GLU A 261 -15.76 -31.51 -0.72
C GLU A 261 -16.85 -31.57 0.33
N VAL A 262 -16.92 -30.57 1.20
CA VAL A 262 -17.94 -30.40 2.23
C VAL A 262 -18.69 -29.10 1.97
N GLN A 263 -20.00 -29.18 1.87
CA GLN A 263 -20.87 -28.02 1.75
C GLN A 263 -21.81 -27.92 2.95
N SER A 264 -21.76 -26.80 3.65
CA SER A 264 -22.67 -26.45 4.74
C SER A 264 -23.41 -25.15 4.45
N GLY A 265 -24.72 -25.21 4.23
CA GLY A 265 -25.54 -24.03 3.89
C GLY A 265 -26.12 -24.08 2.48
N LEU A 266 -26.27 -22.92 1.84
CA LEU A 266 -26.99 -22.75 0.58
C LEU A 266 -26.02 -22.55 -0.59
N SER A 267 -26.03 -23.46 -1.56
CA SER A 267 -25.35 -23.26 -2.85
C SER A 267 -26.36 -23.16 -3.97
N ILE A 268 -26.27 -22.10 -4.77
CA ILE A 268 -27.12 -21.85 -5.93
C ILE A 268 -26.23 -21.88 -7.17
N GLY A 269 -26.48 -22.79 -8.10
CA GLY A 269 -25.68 -22.85 -9.31
C GLY A 269 -26.22 -23.70 -10.44
N ILE A 270 -25.60 -23.65 -11.62
CA ILE A 270 -26.03 -24.51 -12.74
C ILE A 270 -25.65 -25.95 -12.43
N PHE A 271 -24.41 -26.16 -11.99
CA PHE A 271 -23.88 -27.44 -11.59
C PHE A 271 -23.24 -27.36 -10.22
N ASN A 272 -23.76 -28.15 -9.27
CA ASN A 272 -23.24 -28.24 -7.92
C ASN A 272 -22.63 -29.63 -7.71
N GLN A 273 -21.33 -29.70 -7.42
CA GLN A 273 -20.65 -30.95 -7.07
C GLN A 273 -20.04 -30.88 -5.67
N THR A 274 -20.43 -31.84 -4.84
CA THR A 274 -20.05 -31.96 -3.44
C THR A 274 -19.84 -33.42 -3.08
N ARG A 275 -18.89 -33.74 -2.17
CA ARG A 275 -18.84 -35.09 -1.60
C ARG A 275 -19.86 -35.24 -0.48
N GLU A 276 -19.86 -34.31 0.47
CA GLU A 276 -20.76 -34.28 1.63
C GLU A 276 -21.59 -33.00 1.73
N LEU A 277 -22.91 -33.15 1.71
CA LEU A 277 -23.87 -32.04 1.81
C LEU A 277 -24.52 -31.98 3.20
N ASN A 278 -24.46 -30.80 3.83
CA ASN A 278 -25.15 -30.40 5.06
C ASN A 278 -25.87 -29.04 4.82
N GLY A 279 -26.91 -29.05 4.01
CA GLY A 279 -27.65 -27.84 3.65
C GLY A 279 -28.51 -28.04 2.42
N VAL A 280 -28.63 -27.00 1.60
CA VAL A 280 -29.47 -26.96 0.40
C VAL A 280 -28.62 -26.61 -0.82
N GLN A 281 -28.78 -27.37 -1.89
CA GLN A 281 -28.30 -27.04 -3.22
C GLN A 281 -29.49 -26.77 -4.12
N ILE A 282 -29.40 -25.67 -4.86
CA ILE A 282 -30.35 -25.31 -5.92
C ILE A 282 -29.55 -25.28 -7.22
N GLY A 283 -29.95 -26.08 -8.19
CA GLY A 283 -29.28 -26.10 -9.49
C GLY A 283 -29.86 -27.07 -10.49
N LEU A 284 -29.55 -26.87 -11.77
CA LEU A 284 -30.02 -27.76 -12.84
C LEU A 284 -29.54 -29.20 -12.60
N LEU A 285 -28.31 -29.35 -12.12
CA LEU A 285 -27.71 -30.62 -11.76
C LEU A 285 -26.99 -30.52 -10.42
N ASN A 286 -27.41 -31.32 -9.44
CA ASN A 286 -26.81 -31.41 -8.12
C ASN A 286 -26.21 -32.80 -7.93
N ARG A 287 -24.89 -32.91 -7.84
CA ARG A 287 -24.17 -34.17 -7.63
C ARG A 287 -23.61 -34.25 -6.21
N VAL A 288 -24.02 -35.28 -5.47
CA VAL A 288 -23.54 -35.59 -4.12
C VAL A 288 -22.96 -37.00 -4.10
N ASP A 289 -21.63 -37.12 -4.03
CA ASP A 289 -20.96 -38.41 -4.16
C ASP A 289 -21.24 -39.37 -2.98
N ALA A 290 -21.53 -38.84 -1.79
CA ALA A 290 -21.90 -39.64 -0.61
C ALA A 290 -23.32 -40.23 -0.67
N ASN A 291 -24.18 -39.82 -1.63
CA ASN A 291 -25.52 -40.38 -1.74
C ASN A 291 -25.51 -41.78 -2.37
N PRO A 292 -26.41 -42.70 -1.94
CA PRO A 292 -26.61 -43.97 -2.63
C PRO A 292 -27.20 -43.73 -4.02
N ALA A 293 -26.85 -44.58 -4.99
CA ALA A 293 -27.47 -44.55 -6.32
C ALA A 293 -28.97 -44.88 -6.20
N PRO A 294 -29.88 -44.20 -6.93
CA PRO A 294 -29.66 -43.20 -7.99
C PRO A 294 -29.53 -41.74 -7.51
N PHE A 295 -29.70 -41.47 -6.21
CA PHE A 295 -29.73 -40.12 -5.61
C PHE A 295 -28.38 -39.37 -5.61
N ARG A 296 -27.37 -39.90 -6.30
CA ARG A 296 -26.09 -39.22 -6.54
C ARG A 296 -26.24 -37.99 -7.41
N ILE A 297 -27.23 -37.95 -8.30
CA ILE A 297 -27.53 -36.82 -9.16
C ILE A 297 -29.00 -36.48 -9.01
N LEU A 298 -29.29 -35.27 -8.53
CA LEU A 298 -30.64 -34.77 -8.34
C LEU A 298 -30.85 -33.46 -9.13
N PRO A 299 -31.90 -33.37 -9.95
CA PRO A 299 -32.24 -32.12 -10.62
C PRO A 299 -32.89 -31.13 -9.65
N LEU A 300 -32.73 -29.84 -9.95
CA LEU A 300 -33.38 -28.70 -9.29
C LEU A 300 -32.97 -28.45 -7.84
N ILE A 301 -33.26 -29.37 -6.92
CA ILE A 301 -33.06 -29.19 -5.48
C ILE A 301 -32.46 -30.47 -4.88
N ASN A 302 -31.44 -30.30 -4.05
CA ASN A 302 -30.92 -31.35 -3.18
C ASN A 302 -30.75 -30.80 -1.77
N ALA A 303 -31.32 -31.45 -0.77
CA ALA A 303 -31.26 -30.99 0.61
C ALA A 303 -30.90 -32.15 1.53
N ARG A 304 -29.97 -31.91 2.46
CA ARG A 304 -29.58 -32.89 3.48
C ARG A 304 -29.22 -32.14 4.76
N PHE A 305 -29.90 -32.51 5.84
CA PHE A 305 -29.67 -31.96 7.17
C PHE A 305 -29.21 -33.11 8.07
N ARG A 306 -28.10 -32.92 8.76
CA ARG A 306 -27.58 -33.84 9.78
C ARG A 306 -27.61 -33.14 11.12
#